data_AF-A0A352Q8N7-F1
#
_entry.id   AF-A0A352Q8N7-F1
#
_cell.length_a   1.000
_cell.length_b   1.000
_cell.length_c   1.000
_cell.angle_alpha   90.00
_cell.angle_beta   90.00
_cell.angle_gamma   90.00
#
_symmetry.space_group_name_H-M   'P 1'
#
loop_
_entity.id
_entity.type
_entity.pdbx_description
1 polymer ?
#
loop_
_entity_poly.entity_id
_entity_poly.type
_entity_poly.pdbx_seq_one_letter_code
_entity_poly.pdbx_strand_id
1 'polypeptide(L)'
;MLWRDETAPPAWVTTHFPDAAVALRVDDVVTMREAVKQGLGIARMPCWIADRDPRLLRMALDATQNSWGVWVLVHADLRSTARVRVMRDFLIEKLALYQGLIEGRQSTYLP
;
A
#
# COMPACT_ATOMS: atom_id res chain seq x y z
N MET A 1 12.42 -4.02 -3.45
CA MET A 1 11.54 -4.81 -4.34
C MET A 1 10.87 -3.87 -5.32
N LEU A 2 10.63 -4.32 -6.55
CA LEU A 2 9.87 -3.55 -7.54
C LEU A 2 8.39 -3.94 -7.49
N TRP A 3 7.52 -2.95 -7.65
CA TRP A 3 6.07 -3.10 -7.70
C TRP A 3 5.57 -3.10 -9.15
N ARG A 4 4.81 -4.14 -9.53
CA ARG A 4 4.11 -4.26 -10.81
C ARG A 4 4.98 -3.88 -12.02
N ASP A 5 4.69 -2.73 -12.60
CA ASP A 5 5.24 -2.19 -13.83
C ASP A 5 6.52 -1.36 -13.61
N GLU A 6 6.99 -1.22 -12.37
CA GLU A 6 8.28 -0.61 -12.10
C GLU A 6 9.41 -1.37 -12.81
N THR A 7 10.09 -0.68 -13.73
CA THR A 7 11.23 -1.20 -14.50
C THR A 7 12.57 -0.79 -13.92
N ALA A 8 12.60 0.23 -13.07
CA ALA A 8 13.79 0.76 -12.40
C ALA A 8 13.49 1.03 -10.92
N PRO A 9 14.52 1.08 -10.05
CA PRO A 9 14.34 1.45 -8.65
C PRO A 9 13.70 2.84 -8.51
N PRO A 10 12.65 3.00 -7.69
CA PRO A 10 12.03 4.29 -7.48
C PRO A 10 12.98 5.24 -6.74
N ALA A 11 12.74 6.55 -6.86
CA ALA A 11 13.65 7.59 -6.37
C ALA A 11 14.04 7.43 -4.88
N TRP A 12 13.11 7.00 -4.02
CA TRP A 12 13.42 6.77 -2.61
C TRP A 12 14.49 5.67 -2.40
N VAL A 13 14.53 4.66 -3.28
CA VAL A 13 15.57 3.62 -3.25
C VAL A 13 16.89 4.21 -3.70
N THR A 14 16.94 4.89 -4.84
CA THR A 14 18.20 5.45 -5.36
C THR A 14 18.79 6.52 -4.45
N THR A 15 17.95 7.28 -3.74
CA THR A 15 18.38 8.32 -2.79
C THR A 15 18.94 7.72 -1.50
N HIS A 16 18.27 6.71 -0.92
CA HIS A 16 18.64 6.17 0.39
C HIS A 16 19.53 4.92 0.31
N PHE A 17 19.52 4.21 -0.83
CA PHE A 17 20.22 2.94 -1.06
C PHE A 17 20.77 2.87 -2.51
N PRO A 18 21.74 3.71 -2.88
CA PRO A 18 22.24 3.80 -4.26
C PRO A 18 22.83 2.48 -4.80
N ASP A 19 23.37 1.64 -3.92
CA ASP A 19 23.97 0.34 -4.26
C ASP A 19 23.00 -0.84 -4.15
N ALA A 20 21.71 -0.59 -3.89
CA ALA A 20 20.72 -1.65 -3.73
C ALA A 20 20.42 -2.36 -5.07
N ALA A 21 20.46 -3.68 -5.04
CA ALA A 21 20.01 -4.52 -6.16
C ALA A 21 18.51 -4.86 -6.05
N VAL A 22 17.88 -5.07 -7.19
CA VAL A 22 16.50 -5.57 -7.25
C VAL A 22 16.50 -7.08 -7.00
N ALA A 23 16.07 -7.50 -5.81
CA ALA A 23 15.96 -8.91 -5.46
C ALA A 23 14.71 -9.60 -6.05
N LEU A 24 13.59 -8.86 -6.16
CA LEU A 24 12.30 -9.40 -6.58
C LEU A 24 11.40 -8.30 -7.16
N ARG A 25 10.56 -8.67 -8.14
CA ARG A 25 9.42 -7.91 -8.62
C ARG A 25 8.13 -8.67 -8.29
N VAL A 26 7.14 -7.96 -7.74
CA VAL A 26 5.84 -8.52 -7.34
C VAL A 26 4.70 -7.60 -7.75
N ASP A 27 3.52 -8.15 -7.98
CA ASP A 27 2.30 -7.44 -8.36
C ASP A 27 1.17 -7.56 -7.31
N ASP A 28 1.43 -8.33 -6.25
CA ASP A 28 0.56 -8.55 -5.10
C ASP A 28 1.25 -8.11 -3.78
N VAL A 29 0.50 -7.38 -2.96
CA VAL A 29 1.01 -6.81 -1.70
C VAL A 29 1.20 -7.89 -0.65
N VAL A 30 0.42 -8.98 -0.66
CA VAL A 30 0.59 -10.08 0.30
C VAL A 30 1.91 -10.79 0.03
N THR A 31 2.20 -11.10 -1.23
CA THR A 31 3.46 -11.69 -1.68
C THR A 31 4.65 -10.79 -1.34
N MET A 32 4.52 -9.47 -1.57
CA MET A 32 5.52 -8.49 -1.17
C MET A 32 5.81 -8.56 0.33
N ARG A 33 4.75 -8.55 1.15
CA ARG A 33 4.84 -8.63 2.62
C ARG A 33 5.55 -9.89 3.07
N GLU A 34 5.16 -11.04 2.53
CA GLU A 34 5.77 -12.33 2.87
C GLU A 34 7.25 -12.37 2.47
N ALA A 35 7.61 -11.87 1.28
CA ALA A 35 9.00 -11.83 0.84
C ALA A 35 9.88 -10.95 1.76
N VAL A 36 9.40 -9.75 2.14
CA VAL A 36 10.13 -8.87 3.07
C VAL A 36 10.30 -9.56 4.43
N LYS A 37 9.24 -10.20 4.91
CA LYS A 37 9.22 -10.91 6.18
C LYS A 37 10.19 -12.09 6.27
N GLN A 38 10.46 -12.74 5.13
CA GLN A 38 11.46 -13.80 5.02
C GLN A 38 12.88 -13.25 4.76
N GLY A 39 13.07 -11.93 4.77
CA GLY A 39 14.39 -11.30 4.63
C GLY A 39 14.87 -11.11 3.20
N LEU A 40 14.01 -11.21 2.18
CA LEU A 40 14.43 -11.04 0.77
C LEU A 40 14.76 -9.59 0.41
N GLY A 41 14.49 -8.63 1.29
CA GLY A 41 14.87 -7.23 1.13
C GLY A 41 13.85 -6.25 1.68
N ILE A 42 13.96 -5.00 1.25
CA ILE A 42 13.04 -3.91 1.64
C ILE A 42 11.99 -3.66 0.56
N ALA A 43 10.80 -3.22 0.98
CA ALA A 43 9.73 -2.86 0.08
C ALA A 43 8.85 -1.75 0.63
N ARG A 44 8.16 -1.06 -0.28
CA ARG A 44 7.19 -0.02 0.04
C ARG A 44 5.79 -0.64 0.01
N MET A 45 5.06 -0.59 1.13
CA MET A 45 3.76 -1.24 1.31
C MET A 45 2.73 -0.31 1.97
N PRO A 46 1.42 -0.57 1.85
CA PRO A 46 0.40 0.15 2.61
C PRO A 46 0.57 -0.14 4.11
N CYS A 47 0.48 0.88 4.96
CA CYS A 47 0.65 0.74 6.41
C CYS A 47 -0.33 -0.29 6.99
N TRP A 48 -1.59 -0.30 6.52
CA TRP A 48 -2.60 -1.24 6.99
C TRP A 48 -2.31 -2.72 6.70
N ILE A 49 -1.38 -3.02 5.80
CA ILE A 49 -0.90 -4.38 5.51
C ILE A 49 0.34 -4.69 6.32
N ALA A 50 1.33 -3.80 6.30
CA ALA A 50 2.61 -4.03 6.96
C ALA A 50 2.47 -4.00 8.48
N ASP A 51 1.70 -3.06 9.02
CA ASP A 51 1.64 -2.80 10.46
C ASP A 51 1.01 -3.96 11.25
N ARG A 52 0.24 -4.81 10.56
CA ARG A 52 -0.40 -5.99 11.15
C ARG A 52 0.55 -7.16 11.41
N ASP A 53 1.78 -7.14 10.89
CA ASP A 53 2.77 -8.18 11.16
C ASP A 53 3.91 -7.63 12.04
N PRO A 54 4.02 -8.05 13.31
CA PRO A 54 5.02 -7.51 14.25
C PRO A 54 6.46 -7.87 13.89
N ARG A 55 6.68 -8.73 12.89
CA ARG A 55 8.02 -9.05 12.36
C ARG A 55 8.49 -8.07 11.31
N LEU A 56 7.64 -7.14 10.90
CA LEU A 56 7.98 -6.07 9.97
C LEU A 56 8.21 -4.79 10.75
N LEU A 57 9.21 -4.01 10.30
CA LEU A 57 9.54 -2.73 10.88
C LEU A 57 9.47 -1.66 9.79
N ARG A 58 8.86 -0.52 10.12
CA ARG A 58 8.84 0.65 9.24
C ARG A 58 10.17 1.39 9.35
N MET A 59 10.78 1.69 8.21
CA MET A 59 11.97 2.55 8.17
C MET A 59 11.56 4.02 8.19
N ALA A 60 12.17 4.81 9.07
CA ALA A 60 12.02 6.25 9.11
C ALA A 60 12.89 6.90 8.01
N LEU A 61 12.39 6.87 6.78
CA LEU A 61 13.02 7.51 5.62
C LEU A 61 12.23 8.74 5.24
N ASP A 62 12.92 9.83 4.90
CA ASP A 62 12.31 10.96 4.21
C ASP A 62 12.02 10.54 2.77
N ALA A 63 10.82 10.04 2.55
CA ALA A 63 10.35 9.53 1.27
C ALA A 63 9.04 10.22 0.94
N THR A 64 8.91 10.65 -0.32
CA THR A 64 7.69 11.26 -0.84
C THR A 64 6.48 10.36 -0.59
N GLN A 65 5.40 10.90 -0.01
CA GLN A 65 4.15 10.18 0.22
C GLN A 65 3.65 9.55 -1.09
N ASN A 66 3.15 8.31 -1.03
CA ASN A 66 2.70 7.62 -2.23
C ASN A 66 1.33 8.15 -2.66
N SER A 67 1.01 8.06 -3.95
CA SER A 67 -0.32 8.37 -4.50
C SER A 67 -1.29 7.18 -4.42
N TRP A 68 -0.92 6.09 -3.74
CA TRP A 68 -1.79 4.93 -3.58
C TRP A 68 -3.03 5.29 -2.77
N GLY A 69 -4.19 4.93 -3.29
CA GLY A 69 -5.48 5.20 -2.67
C GLY A 69 -6.47 4.07 -2.91
N VAL A 70 -7.55 4.07 -2.15
CA VAL A 70 -8.67 3.14 -2.31
C VAL A 70 -9.77 3.82 -3.10
N TRP A 71 -10.22 3.17 -4.17
CA TRP A 71 -11.27 3.68 -5.05
C TRP A 71 -12.47 2.73 -5.04
N VAL A 72 -13.67 3.27 -4.82
CA VAL A 72 -14.92 2.54 -5.02
C VAL A 72 -15.43 2.84 -6.42
N LEU A 73 -15.20 1.91 -7.34
CA LEU A 73 -15.54 2.04 -8.76
C LEU A 73 -16.91 1.39 -9.04
N VAL A 74 -17.76 2.11 -9.78
CA VAL A 74 -19.06 1.63 -10.24
C VAL A 74 -19.19 1.91 -11.73
N HIS A 75 -19.60 0.91 -12.51
CA HIS A 75 -19.87 1.11 -13.94
C HIS A 75 -20.96 2.18 -14.14
N ALA A 76 -20.78 3.07 -15.12
CA ALA A 76 -21.67 4.22 -15.32
C ALA A 76 -23.15 3.81 -15.44
N ASP A 77 -23.43 2.74 -16.17
CA ASP A 77 -24.79 2.21 -16.38
C ASP A 77 -25.45 1.67 -15.11
N LEU A 78 -24.64 1.28 -14.12
CA LEU A 78 -25.12 0.69 -12.87
C LEU A 78 -25.28 1.72 -11.75
N ARG A 79 -24.80 2.97 -11.93
CA ARG A 79 -24.76 3.99 -10.87
C ARG A 79 -26.12 4.35 -10.29
N SER A 80 -27.20 4.21 -11.09
CA SER A 80 -28.59 4.49 -10.67
C SER A 80 -29.32 3.26 -10.15
N THR A 81 -28.77 2.04 -10.35
CA THR A 81 -29.39 0.79 -9.90
C THR A 81 -29.46 0.77 -8.37
N ALA A 82 -30.65 0.63 -7.79
CA ALA A 82 -30.89 0.80 -6.36
C ALA A 82 -29.96 -0.04 -5.47
N ARG A 83 -29.83 -1.36 -5.74
CA ARG A 83 -28.93 -2.25 -4.98
C ARG A 83 -27.45 -1.85 -5.08
N VAL A 84 -27.02 -1.33 -6.23
CA VAL A 84 -25.63 -0.89 -6.45
C VAL A 84 -25.36 0.40 -5.69
N ARG A 85 -26.29 1.37 -5.74
CA ARG A 85 -26.20 2.61 -4.98
C ARG A 85 -26.11 2.34 -3.48
N VAL A 86 -26.99 1.51 -2.93
CA VAL A 86 -26.99 1.17 -1.50
C VAL A 86 -25.67 0.52 -1.07
N MET A 87 -25.17 -0.44 -1.85
CA MET A 87 -23.88 -1.08 -1.54
C MET A 87 -22.70 -0.10 -1.64
N ARG A 88 -22.67 0.75 -2.67
CA ARG A 88 -21.65 1.79 -2.83
C ARG A 88 -21.64 2.73 -1.62
N ASP A 89 -22.80 3.23 -1.22
CA ASP A 89 -22.91 4.19 -0.12
C ASP A 89 -22.47 3.55 1.20
N PHE A 90 -22.86 2.29 1.45
CA PHE A 90 -22.38 1.50 2.57
C PHE A 90 -20.85 1.32 2.57
N LEU A 91 -20.25 0.97 1.43
CA LEU A 91 -18.80 0.81 1.31
C LEU A 91 -18.06 2.11 1.60
N ILE A 92 -18.53 3.23 1.03
CA ILE A 92 -17.93 4.56 1.25
C ILE A 92 -17.99 4.92 2.74
N GLU A 93 -19.15 4.73 3.38
CA GLU A 93 -19.32 4.99 4.81
C GLU A 93 -18.33 4.18 5.66
N LYS A 94 -18.20 2.87 5.40
CA LYS A 94 -17.27 2.03 6.16
C LYS A 94 -15.81 2.33 5.87
N LEU A 95 -15.44 2.58 4.62
CA LEU A 95 -14.06 2.89 4.26
C LEU A 95 -13.59 4.23 4.84
N ALA A 96 -14.49 5.21 4.98
CA ALA A 96 -14.18 6.49 5.62
C ALA A 96 -13.71 6.33 7.07
N LEU A 97 -14.24 5.33 7.81
CA LEU A 97 -13.79 5.01 9.17
C LEU A 97 -12.32 4.58 9.23
N TYR A 98 -11.80 4.02 8.13
CA TYR A 98 -10.42 3.56 8.02
C TYR A 98 -9.51 4.54 7.28
N GLN A 99 -9.97 5.76 6.96
CA GLN A 99 -9.20 6.72 6.17
C GLN A 99 -7.83 7.04 6.81
N GLY A 100 -7.77 7.20 8.14
CA GLY A 100 -6.51 7.44 8.85
C GLY A 100 -5.51 6.30 8.70
N LEU A 101 -6.00 5.06 8.76
CA LEU A 101 -5.21 3.85 8.52
C LEU A 101 -4.80 3.73 7.04
N ILE A 102 -5.70 4.09 6.12
CA ILE A 102 -5.48 4.06 4.68
C ILE A 102 -4.36 5.02 4.27
N GLU A 103 -4.42 6.24 4.77
CA GLU A 103 -3.42 7.26 4.49
C GLU A 103 -2.14 7.10 5.30
N GLY A 104 -2.05 6.05 6.14
CA GLY A 104 -0.89 5.76 6.97
C GLY A 104 -0.69 6.71 8.16
N ARG A 105 -1.69 7.56 8.47
CA ARG A 105 -1.68 8.50 9.61
C ARG A 105 -1.86 7.82 10.96
N GLN A 106 -2.48 6.64 10.98
CA GLN A 106 -2.66 5.81 12.18
C GLN A 106 -1.66 4.64 12.22
N SER A 107 -0.53 4.76 11.52
CA SER A 107 0.48 3.70 11.51
C SER A 107 1.06 3.53 12.91
N THR A 108 1.19 2.29 13.38
CA THR A 108 1.60 1.96 14.76
C THR A 108 3.12 1.97 14.96
N TYR A 109 3.90 2.32 13.93
CA TYR A 109 5.37 2.23 13.93
C TYR A 109 6.06 3.59 14.02
N LEU A 110 5.46 4.54 14.72
CA LEU A 110 6.14 5.73 15.23
C LEU A 110 6.15 5.65 16.77
N PRO A 111 7.31 5.77 17.43
CA PRO A 111 7.34 6.10 18.86
C PRO A 111 6.75 7.49 19.12
#